data_AF-A0A7G7CRR1-F1
#
_entry.id   AF-A0A7G7CRR1-F1
#
_cell.length_a   1.000
_cell.length_b   1.000
_cell.length_c   1.000
_cell.angle_alpha   90.00
_cell.angle_beta   90.00
_cell.angle_gamma   90.00
#
_symmetry.space_group_name_H-M   'P 1'
#
loop_
_entity.id
_entity.type
_entity.pdbx_description
1 polymer ?
#
loop_
_entity_poly.entity_id
_entity_poly.type
_entity_poly.pdbx_seq_one_letter_code
_entity_poly.pdbx_strand_id
1 'polypeptide(L)' 'MLTFTIAGMQYEYAVEARCQEDGQWHRVTEWTPDPNPYKPGHGPRNNERIVRRLVGPVEEVN' A
#
# COMPACT_ATOMS: atom_id res chain seq x y z
N MET A 1 6.83 13.02 -7.70
CA MET A 1 5.99 11.84 -7.41
C MET A 1 4.56 12.22 -7.75
N LEU A 2 3.85 11.42 -8.56
CA LEU A 2 2.43 11.68 -8.85
C LEU A 2 1.60 11.13 -7.70
N THR A 3 0.98 12.01 -6.92
CA THR A 3 0.02 11.63 -5.88
C THR A 3 -1.31 11.28 -6.53
N PHE A 4 -1.75 10.03 -6.38
CA PHE A 4 -3.06 9.62 -6.85
C PHE A 4 -4.12 10.11 -5.86
N THR A 5 -5.12 10.82 -6.38
CA THR A 5 -6.26 11.30 -5.59
C THR A 5 -7.54 10.60 -6.03
N ILE A 6 -8.36 10.19 -5.07
CA ILE A 6 -9.69 9.64 -5.30
C ILE A 6 -10.68 10.54 -4.56
N ALA A 7 -11.62 11.15 -5.28
CA ALA A 7 -12.56 12.13 -4.71
C ALA A 7 -11.87 13.28 -3.92
N GLY A 8 -10.70 13.73 -4.39
CA GLY A 8 -9.91 14.78 -3.73
C GLY A 8 -9.11 14.32 -2.51
N MET A 9 -9.19 13.05 -2.12
CA MET A 9 -8.45 12.47 -1.01
C MET A 9 -7.14 11.83 -1.48
N GLN A 10 -6.07 11.98 -0.71
CA GLN A 10 -4.77 11.36 -0.98
C GLN A 10 -4.67 9.98 -0.32
N TYR A 11 -4.11 9.02 -1.05
CA TYR A 11 -3.91 7.67 -0.56
C TYR A 11 -2.48 7.21 -0.79
N GLU A 12 -2.05 6.32 0.08
CA GLU A 12 -0.90 5.46 -0.15
C GLU A 12 -1.35 4.01 -0.25
N TYR A 13 -0.58 3.23 -1.01
CA TYR A 13 -0.82 1.84 -1.32
C TYR A 13 0.36 0.98 -0.86
N ALA A 14 0.08 -0.24 -0.48
CA ALA A 14 1.09 -1.25 -0.17
C ALA A 14 0.57 -2.64 -0.53
N VAL A 15 1.48 -3.60 -0.67
CA VAL A 15 1.13 -5.02 -0.82
C VAL A 15 1.18 -5.69 0.54
N GLU A 16 0.17 -6.50 0.82
CA GLU A 16 0.20 -7.50 1.88
C GLU A 16 0.22 -8.90 1.29
N ALA A 17 0.99 -9.79 1.91
CA ALA A 17 0.99 -11.21 1.60
C ALA A 17 0.38 -12.00 2.76
N ARG A 18 -0.41 -13.01 2.45
CA ARG A 18 -0.93 -13.96 3.43
C ARG A 18 0.18 -14.96 3.79
N CYS A 19 0.58 -14.97 5.05
CA CYS A 19 1.49 -15.96 5.60
C CYS A 19 0.77 -17.31 5.66
N GLN A 20 1.45 -18.38 5.22
CA GLN A 20 0.86 -19.72 5.18
C GLN A 20 0.85 -20.39 6.57
N GLU A 21 1.74 -19.97 7.47
CA GLU A 21 1.92 -20.58 8.79
C GLU A 21 0.80 -20.24 9.76
N ASP A 22 0.38 -18.97 9.79
CA ASP A 22 -0.66 -18.46 10.70
C ASP A 22 -1.91 -17.94 9.98
N GLY A 23 -1.88 -17.88 8.64
CA GLY A 23 -2.96 -17.37 7.81
C GLY A 23 -3.14 -15.84 7.86
N GLN A 24 -2.26 -15.11 8.54
CA GLN A 24 -2.34 -13.66 8.72
C GLN A 24 -1.79 -12.90 7.53
N TRP A 25 -2.21 -11.64 7.38
CA TRP A 25 -1.73 -10.76 6.33
C TRP A 25 -0.60 -9.89 6.87
N HIS A 26 0.53 -9.87 6.17
CA HIS A 26 1.68 -9.05 6.52
C HIS A 26 2.04 -8.14 5.36
N ARG A 27 2.34 -6.89 5.67
CA ARG A 27 2.81 -5.92 4.68
C ARG A 27 4.21 -6.29 4.20
N VAL A 28 4.38 -6.39 2.88
CA VAL A 28 5.63 -6.80 2.22
C VAL A 28 6.28 -5.70 1.38
N THR A 29 5.60 -4.56 1.22
CA THR A 29 6.17 -3.34 0.61
C THR A 29 6.04 -2.14 1.55
N GLU A 30 6.83 -1.11 1.31
CA GLU A 30 6.57 0.20 1.92
C GLU A 30 5.28 0.80 1.35
N TRP A 31 4.74 1.80 2.06
CA TRP A 31 3.66 2.62 1.55
C TRP A 31 4.19 3.53 0.44
N THR A 32 3.44 3.64 -0.64
CA THR A 32 3.79 4.48 -1.79
C THR A 32 2.55 5.18 -2.33
N PRO A 33 2.66 6.41 -2.87
CA PRO A 33 1.56 7.05 -3.57
C PRO A 33 1.18 6.34 -4.89
N ASP A 34 1.99 5.38 -5.35
CA ASP A 34 1.74 4.59 -6.56
C ASP A 34 0.63 3.54 -6.33
N PRO A 35 -0.49 3.56 -7.08
CA PRO A 35 -1.55 2.57 -6.97
C PRO A 35 -1.11 1.17 -7.37
N ASN A 36 0.05 1.04 -8.04
CA ASN A 36 0.74 -0.20 -8.31
C ASN A 36 2.02 -0.30 -7.46
N PRO A 37 1.93 -0.72 -6.18
CA PRO A 37 3.08 -0.80 -5.28
C PRO A 37 4.05 -1.96 -5.58
N TYR A 38 3.82 -2.74 -6.64
CA TYR A 38 4.73 -3.81 -7.02
C TYR A 38 6.05 -3.24 -7.56
N LYS A 39 7.17 -3.86 -7.20
CA LYS A 39 8.47 -3.55 -7.79
C LYS A 39 8.43 -3.79 -9.31
N PRO A 40 9.15 -3.01 -10.12
CA PRO A 40 9.23 -3.23 -11.57
C PRO A 40 9.60 -4.68 -11.90
N GLY A 41 8.83 -5.31 -12.79
CA GLY A 41 9.03 -6.72 -13.18
C GLY A 41 8.39 -7.74 -12.23
N HIS A 42 7.77 -7.32 -11.14
CA HIS A 42 6.96 -8.19 -10.29
C HIS A 42 5.47 -7.95 -10.53
N GLY A 43 4.72 -9.05 -10.59
CA GLY A 43 3.26 -9.05 -10.68
C GLY A 43 2.62 -9.64 -9.42
N PRO A 44 1.29 -9.51 -9.29
CA PRO A 44 0.54 -10.03 -8.15
C PRO A 44 0.64 -11.54 -8.04
N ARG A 45 0.84 -12.05 -6.83
CA ARG A 45 0.75 -13.48 -6.51
C ARG A 45 -0.61 -13.83 -5.90
N ASN A 46 -1.00 -15.10 -5.97
CA ASN A 46 -2.30 -15.59 -5.47
C ASN A 46 -2.52 -15.37 -3.96
N ASN A 47 -1.44 -15.19 -3.19
CA ASN A 47 -1.49 -14.89 -1.76
C ASN A 47 -1.21 -13.42 -1.43
N GLU A 48 -1.26 -12.53 -2.42
CA GLU A 48 -1.01 -11.10 -2.24
C GLU A 48 -2.27 -10.26 -2.47
N ARG A 49 -2.34 -9.09 -1.83
CA ARG A 49 -3.39 -8.09 -2.05
C ARG A 49 -2.79 -6.69 -1.96
N ILE A 50 -3.37 -5.75 -2.71
CA ILE A 50 -3.08 -4.32 -2.52
C ILE A 50 -4.03 -3.77 -1.46
N VAL A 51 -3.47 -3.08 -0.47
CA VAL A 51 -4.20 -2.30 0.52
C VAL A 51 -3.92 -0.82 0.32
N ARG A 52 -4.83 0.03 0.77
CA ARG A 52 -4.68 1.50 0.74
C ARG A 52 -4.98 2.11 2.09
N ARG A 53 -4.32 3.22 2.41
CA ARG A 53 -4.62 4.07 3.58
C ARG A 53 -4.85 5.51 3.16
N LEU A 54 -5.77 6.20 3.83
CA LEU A 54 -5.96 7.64 3.68
C LEU A 54 -4.76 8.36 4.31
N VAL A 55 -4.19 9.32 3.58
CA VAL A 55 -3.09 10.16 4.06
C VAL A 55 -3.62 11.57 4.27
N GLY A 56 -3.50 12.03 5.52
CA GLY A 56 -3.81 13.40 5.92
C GLY A 56 -2.59 14.32 5.82
N PRO A 57 -2.78 15.64 6.03
CA PRO A 57 -1.67 16.55 6.20
C PRO A 57 -0.81 16.14 7.40
N VAL A 58 0.50 16.41 7.33
CA VAL A 58 1.41 16.21 8.46
C VAL A 58 1.09 17.27 9.52
N GLU A 59 0.86 16.82 10.74
CA GLU A 59 0.67 17.68 11.91
C GLU A 59 1.93 17.65 12.78
N GLU A 60 2.42 18.82 13.17
CA GLU A 60 3.47 18.93 14.19
C GLU A 60 2.84 18.70 15.56
N VAL A 61 3.38 17.77 16.33
CA VAL A 61 2.95 17.50 17.70
C VAL A 61 4.10 17.87 18.62
N ASN A 62 3.87 18.86 19.49
CA ASN A 62 4.79 19.33 20.52
C ASN A 62 4.56 18.64 21.86
#